data_AF-U7NC53-F1
#
_entry.id   AF-U7NC53-F1
#
_cell.length_a   1.000
_cell.length_b   1.000
_cell.length_c   1.000
_cell.angle_alpha   90.00
_cell.angle_beta   90.00
_cell.angle_gamma   90.00
#
_symmetry.space_group_name_H-M   'P 1'
#
loop_
_entity.id
_entity.type
_entity.pdbx_description
1 polymer ?
#
loop_
_entity_poly.entity_id
_entity_poly.type
_entity_poly.pdbx_seq_one_letter_code
_entity_poly.pdbx_strand_id
1 'polypeptide(L)'
;MHVVPPNVNAFLREGRFSLVAAKPEVVPKPSVNDFFISLAAEANDEAIGIVLSGTGSDGTAGLRTILAAGGVTLVQEPGSAKYSGMPHSAIEAGVADFVLAPQQMAAKLAELASLHEQARTQVSEEIPQVLFEKLKARREIDFSGYKSGTLTRRVRRRMVATGTRTIPE
;
A
#
# COMPACT_ATOMS: atom_id res chain seq x y z
N MET A 1 8.16 -3.33 -16.93
CA MET A 1 6.68 -3.40 -17.03
C MET A 1 6.32 -4.82 -17.42
N HIS A 2 5.48 -5.50 -16.64
CA HIS A 2 5.04 -6.86 -16.92
C HIS A 2 3.51 -6.89 -17.00
N VAL A 3 2.97 -7.73 -17.88
CA VAL A 3 1.53 -7.95 -18.02
C VAL A 3 1.24 -9.41 -17.73
N VAL A 4 0.28 -9.68 -16.84
CA VAL A 4 -0.08 -11.05 -16.47
C VAL A 4 -0.84 -11.69 -17.63
N PRO A 5 -0.44 -12.88 -18.10
CA PRO A 5 -1.17 -13.58 -19.15
C PRO A 5 -2.61 -13.93 -18.71
N PRO A 6 -3.53 -14.16 -19.66
CA PRO A 6 -4.85 -14.68 -19.32
C PRO A 6 -4.75 -16.07 -18.67
N ASN A 7 -5.74 -16.41 -17.83
CA ASN A 7 -5.87 -17.72 -17.17
C ASN A 7 -4.73 -18.13 -16.22
N VAL A 8 -3.85 -17.21 -15.85
CA VAL A 8 -2.82 -17.42 -14.83
C VAL A 8 -2.91 -16.34 -13.76
N ASN A 9 -2.62 -16.72 -12.51
CA ASN A 9 -2.43 -15.77 -11.42
C ASN A 9 -0.92 -15.52 -11.25
N ALA A 10 -0.56 -14.25 -11.05
CA ALA A 10 0.80 -13.85 -10.74
C ALA A 10 0.95 -13.63 -9.24
N PHE A 11 2.10 -14.03 -8.71
CA PHE A 11 2.50 -13.80 -7.33
C PHE A 11 3.92 -13.23 -7.31
N LEU A 12 4.24 -12.38 -6.34
CA LEU A 12 5.62 -12.02 -6.04
C LEU A 12 6.16 -12.96 -4.95
N ARG A 13 7.29 -13.60 -5.20
CA ARG A 13 7.96 -14.52 -4.27
C ARG A 13 9.47 -14.43 -4.46
N GLU A 14 10.21 -14.21 -3.38
CA GLU A 14 11.69 -14.12 -3.42
C GLU A 14 12.18 -13.12 -4.47
N GLY A 15 11.54 -11.95 -4.54
CA GLY A 15 11.82 -10.91 -5.53
C GLY A 15 11.54 -11.28 -7.00
N ARG A 16 10.83 -12.38 -7.28
CA ARG A 16 10.51 -12.84 -8.64
C ARG A 16 9.00 -13.02 -8.86
N PHE A 17 8.54 -12.81 -10.09
CA PHE A 17 7.17 -13.14 -10.48
C PHE A 17 7.03 -14.66 -10.69
N SER A 18 6.14 -15.27 -9.91
CA SER A 18 5.72 -16.66 -10.05
C SER A 18 4.34 -16.71 -10.69
N LEU A 19 4.20 -17.46 -11.78
CA LEU A 19 2.92 -17.64 -12.48
C LEU A 19 2.35 -19.02 -12.16
N VAL A 20 1.08 -19.06 -11.77
CA VAL A 20 0.36 -20.29 -11.44
C VAL A 20 -0.91 -20.36 -12.29
N ALA A 21 -1.14 -21.50 -12.94
CA ALA A 21 -2.36 -21.73 -13.71
C ALA A 21 -3.58 -21.60 -12.79
N ALA A 22 -4.53 -20.75 -13.18
CA ALA A 22 -5.71 -20.50 -12.37
C ALA A 22 -6.73 -21.63 -12.55
N LYS A 23 -7.22 -22.18 -11.43
CA LYS A 23 -8.21 -23.27 -11.44
C LYS A 23 -9.48 -22.84 -12.17
N PRO A 24 -10.17 -23.73 -12.92
CA PRO A 24 -11.38 -23.41 -13.68
C PRO A 24 -12.47 -22.65 -12.89
N GLU A 25 -12.63 -22.95 -11.61
CA GLU A 25 -13.72 -22.44 -10.77
C GLU A 25 -13.47 -21.06 -10.16
N VAL A 26 -12.23 -20.56 -10.13
CA VAL A 26 -11.87 -19.34 -9.39
C VAL A 26 -11.91 -18.12 -10.30
N VAL A 27 -12.81 -17.16 -10.08
CA VAL A 27 -12.83 -15.89 -10.81
C VAL A 27 -12.55 -14.71 -9.87
N PRO A 28 -11.90 -13.64 -10.36
CA PRO A 28 -11.36 -13.44 -11.71
C PRO A 28 -10.00 -14.13 -11.95
N LYS A 29 -9.59 -14.21 -13.22
CA LYS A 29 -8.30 -14.76 -13.67
C LYS A 29 -7.70 -13.86 -14.75
N PRO A 30 -6.65 -13.07 -14.48
CA PRO A 30 -5.89 -13.02 -13.22
C PRO A 30 -6.68 -12.40 -12.06
N SER A 31 -6.39 -12.83 -10.83
CA SER A 31 -6.83 -12.12 -9.62
C SER A 31 -5.83 -11.05 -9.19
N VAL A 32 -6.29 -9.81 -9.12
CA VAL A 32 -5.55 -8.67 -8.58
C VAL A 32 -5.38 -8.82 -7.07
N ASN A 33 -6.39 -9.33 -6.36
CA ASN A 33 -6.30 -9.59 -4.92
C ASN A 33 -5.13 -10.53 -4.59
N ASP A 34 -5.02 -11.68 -5.27
CA ASP A 34 -3.95 -12.65 -5.04
C ASP A 34 -2.56 -12.01 -5.23
N PHE A 35 -2.39 -11.26 -6.31
CA PHE A 35 -1.14 -10.57 -6.60
C PHE A 35 -0.81 -9.54 -5.51
N PHE A 36 -1.75 -8.66 -5.17
CA PHE A 36 -1.55 -7.63 -4.14
C PHE A 36 -1.28 -8.21 -2.75
N ILE A 37 -1.91 -9.33 -2.39
CA ILE A 37 -1.63 -10.02 -1.12
C ILE A 37 -0.19 -10.51 -1.10
N SER A 38 0.28 -11.15 -2.17
CA SER A 38 1.69 -11.59 -2.25
C SER A 38 2.69 -10.42 -2.29
N LEU A 39 2.33 -9.34 -2.99
CA LEU A 39 3.12 -8.12 -3.04
C LEU A 39 3.27 -7.49 -1.66
N ALA A 40 2.18 -7.39 -0.89
CA ALA A 40 2.20 -6.86 0.46
C ALA A 40 3.04 -7.70 1.42
N ALA A 41 3.00 -9.03 1.27
CA ALA A 41 3.78 -9.95 2.09
C ALA A 41 5.29 -9.82 1.84
N GLU A 42 5.70 -9.66 0.57
CA GLU A 42 7.11 -9.56 0.18
C GLU A 42 7.65 -8.13 0.38
N ALA A 43 6.94 -7.11 -0.14
CA ALA A 43 7.44 -5.73 -0.24
C ALA A 43 7.03 -4.83 0.94
N ASN A 44 6.14 -5.28 1.84
CA ASN A 44 5.73 -4.54 3.03
C ASN A 44 5.35 -3.06 2.75
N ASP A 45 6.04 -2.10 3.37
CA ASP A 45 5.83 -0.66 3.23
C ASP A 45 6.36 -0.07 1.93
N GLU A 46 7.13 -0.84 1.16
CA GLU A 46 7.59 -0.46 -0.17
C GLU A 46 6.51 -0.73 -1.25
N ALA A 47 5.43 -1.44 -0.90
CA ALA A 47 4.36 -1.78 -1.83
C ALA A 47 3.47 -0.56 -2.15
N ILE A 48 3.25 -0.31 -3.45
CA ILE A 48 2.23 0.62 -3.93
C ILE A 48 1.19 -0.16 -4.73
N GLY A 49 -0.06 -0.17 -4.25
CA GLY A 49 -1.19 -0.81 -4.93
C GLY A 49 -2.04 0.21 -5.67
N ILE A 50 -2.37 -0.06 -6.94
CA ILE A 50 -3.22 0.84 -7.74
C ILE A 50 -4.41 0.05 -8.31
N VAL A 51 -5.63 0.49 -7.99
CA VAL A 51 -6.85 -0.03 -8.62
C VAL A 51 -7.38 0.99 -9.62
N LEU A 52 -7.51 0.56 -10.88
CA LEU A 52 -8.05 1.34 -11.98
C LEU A 52 -9.48 0.91 -12.33
N SER A 53 -10.04 1.52 -13.37
CA SER A 53 -11.33 1.18 -13.96
C SER A 53 -11.48 -0.33 -14.19
N GLY A 54 -12.56 -0.90 -13.67
CA GLY A 54 -12.88 -2.31 -13.75
C GLY A 54 -14.24 -2.64 -13.10
N THR A 55 -14.74 -3.84 -13.34
CA THR A 55 -16.01 -4.32 -12.80
C THR A 55 -15.78 -5.20 -11.57
N GLY A 56 -16.77 -5.27 -10.67
CA GLY A 56 -16.67 -6.08 -9.44
C GLY A 56 -15.79 -5.43 -8.38
N SER A 57 -15.14 -6.25 -7.56
CA SER A 57 -14.42 -5.84 -6.34
C SER A 57 -12.99 -6.40 -6.24
N ASP A 58 -12.47 -6.96 -7.35
CA ASP A 58 -11.12 -7.52 -7.35
C ASP A 58 -10.07 -6.42 -7.18
N GLY A 59 -9.14 -6.63 -6.25
CA GLY A 59 -8.20 -5.61 -5.79
C GLY A 59 -8.57 -4.98 -4.44
N THR A 60 -9.84 -4.97 -4.00
CA THR A 60 -10.20 -4.35 -2.70
C THR A 60 -9.55 -5.06 -1.51
N ALA A 61 -9.60 -6.40 -1.46
CA ALA A 61 -8.96 -7.17 -0.39
C ALA A 61 -7.43 -7.09 -0.47
N GLY A 62 -6.89 -7.06 -1.68
CA GLY A 62 -5.48 -6.83 -1.96
C GLY A 62 -4.99 -5.48 -1.44
N LEU A 63 -5.68 -4.39 -1.79
CA LEU A 63 -5.37 -3.05 -1.29
C LEU A 63 -5.46 -2.98 0.23
N ARG A 64 -6.46 -3.62 0.86
CA ARG A 64 -6.54 -3.73 2.32
C ARG A 64 -5.26 -4.33 2.91
N THR A 65 -4.72 -5.36 2.26
CA THR A 65 -3.52 -6.06 2.70
C THR A 65 -2.28 -5.18 2.54
N ILE A 66 -2.14 -4.48 1.40
CA ILE A 66 -1.08 -3.49 1.17
C ILE A 66 -1.12 -2.40 2.26
N LEU A 67 -2.30 -1.84 2.52
CA LEU A 67 -2.52 -0.80 3.53
C LEU A 67 -2.11 -1.27 4.94
N ALA A 68 -2.50 -2.50 5.30
CA ALA A 68 -2.17 -3.12 6.58
C ALA A 68 -0.66 -3.42 6.70
N ALA A 69 -0.01 -3.76 5.59
CA ALA A 69 1.43 -3.95 5.48
C ALA A 69 2.24 -2.64 5.49
N GLY A 70 1.59 -1.49 5.56
CA GLY A 70 2.27 -0.19 5.62
C GLY A 70 2.54 0.42 4.25
N GLY A 71 2.11 -0.22 3.17
CA GLY A 71 2.21 0.33 1.82
C GLY A 71 1.19 1.44 1.56
N VAL A 72 1.20 1.94 0.32
CA VAL A 72 0.35 3.05 -0.14
C VAL A 72 -0.63 2.56 -1.19
N THR A 73 -1.88 3.02 -1.13
CA THR A 73 -2.91 2.63 -2.09
C THR A 73 -3.47 3.81 -2.86
N LEU A 74 -3.55 3.66 -4.19
CA LEU A 74 -4.17 4.63 -5.09
C LEU A 74 -5.37 3.97 -5.76
N VAL A 75 -6.45 4.73 -5.91
CA VAL A 75 -7.65 4.30 -6.62
C VAL A 75 -8.00 5.33 -7.66
N GLN A 76 -8.42 4.86 -8.84
CA GLN A 76 -8.90 5.76 -9.89
C GLN A 76 -10.16 6.48 -9.44
N GLU A 77 -10.19 7.80 -9.63
CA GLU A 77 -11.37 8.62 -9.41
C GLU A 77 -12.56 8.05 -10.20
N PRO A 78 -13.68 7.68 -9.55
CA PRO A 78 -14.80 7.01 -10.21
C PRO A 78 -15.37 7.77 -11.41
N GLY A 79 -15.39 9.11 -11.37
CA GLY A 79 -15.86 9.96 -12.46
C GLY A 79 -15.00 9.89 -13.73
N SER A 80 -13.74 9.48 -13.61
CA SER A 80 -12.83 9.26 -14.74
C SER A 80 -12.83 7.81 -15.26
N ALA A 81 -13.50 6.89 -14.55
CA ALA A 81 -13.47 5.47 -14.85
C ALA A 81 -14.59 5.08 -15.83
N LYS A 82 -14.24 4.28 -16.86
CA LYS A 82 -15.25 3.68 -17.76
C LYS A 82 -16.13 2.67 -17.02
N TYR A 83 -15.52 1.89 -16.14
CA TYR A 83 -16.19 0.96 -15.24
C TYR A 83 -15.75 1.28 -13.82
N SER A 84 -16.68 1.79 -13.02
CA SER A 84 -16.38 2.32 -11.69
C SER A 84 -16.58 1.30 -10.56
N GLY A 85 -16.86 0.02 -10.86
CA GLY A 85 -17.14 -1.01 -9.85
C GLY A 85 -15.96 -1.25 -8.91
N MET A 86 -14.79 -1.57 -9.47
CA MET A 86 -13.56 -1.80 -8.69
C MET A 86 -13.14 -0.55 -7.91
N PRO A 87 -13.10 0.65 -8.53
CA PRO A 87 -12.87 1.90 -7.79
C PRO A 87 -13.84 2.15 -6.62
N HIS A 88 -15.16 2.06 -6.84
CA HIS A 88 -16.15 2.27 -5.78
C HIS A 88 -15.95 1.27 -4.63
N SER A 89 -15.81 -0.02 -4.96
CA SER A 89 -15.58 -1.07 -3.96
C SER A 89 -14.36 -0.77 -3.07
N ALA A 90 -13.26 -0.29 -3.65
CA ALA A 90 -12.06 0.09 -2.89
C ALA A 90 -12.27 1.34 -2.01
N ILE A 91 -12.98 2.34 -2.52
CA ILE A 91 -13.26 3.59 -1.79
C ILE A 91 -14.21 3.33 -0.61
N GLU A 92 -15.32 2.65 -0.85
CA GLU A 92 -16.30 2.29 0.18
C GLU A 92 -15.69 1.43 1.29
N ALA A 93 -14.77 0.54 0.92
CA ALA A 93 -14.02 -0.29 1.85
C ALA A 93 -13.01 0.47 2.74
N GLY A 94 -12.79 1.76 2.49
CA GLY A 94 -11.85 2.62 3.20
C GLY A 94 -10.39 2.23 2.95
N VAL A 95 -10.07 1.69 1.77
CA VAL A 95 -8.72 1.16 1.45
C VAL A 95 -7.97 1.99 0.41
N ALA A 96 -8.40 3.23 0.15
CA ALA A 96 -7.73 4.17 -0.74
C ALA A 96 -7.05 5.28 0.07
N ASP A 97 -5.71 5.37 0.06
CA ASP A 97 -5.00 6.55 0.59
C ASP A 97 -5.20 7.77 -0.34
N PHE A 98 -5.24 7.53 -1.66
CA PHE A 98 -5.47 8.56 -2.66
C PHE A 98 -6.52 8.14 -3.69
N VAL A 99 -7.41 9.07 -4.04
CA VAL A 99 -8.37 8.93 -5.13
C VAL A 99 -8.04 9.98 -6.18
N LEU A 100 -7.60 9.55 -7.37
CA LEU A 100 -7.00 10.44 -8.38
C LEU A 100 -7.44 10.06 -9.79
N ALA A 101 -7.51 11.03 -10.70
CA ALA A 101 -7.63 10.73 -12.12
C ALA A 101 -6.31 10.11 -12.66
N PRO A 102 -6.35 9.21 -13.68
CA PRO A 102 -5.14 8.55 -14.18
C PRO A 102 -4.01 9.49 -14.60
N GLN A 103 -4.35 10.68 -15.11
CA GLN A 103 -3.40 11.70 -15.54
C GLN A 103 -2.59 12.27 -14.36
N GLN A 104 -3.13 12.23 -13.14
CA GLN A 104 -2.46 12.71 -11.93
C GLN A 104 -1.63 11.61 -11.25
N MET A 105 -1.96 10.33 -11.50
CA MET A 105 -1.32 9.21 -10.81
C MET A 105 0.17 9.08 -11.10
N ALA A 106 0.61 9.37 -12.32
CA ALA A 106 2.03 9.26 -12.68
C ALA A 106 2.89 10.25 -11.89
N ALA A 107 2.45 11.50 -11.78
CA ALA A 107 3.12 12.51 -10.96
C ALA A 107 3.11 12.12 -9.48
N LYS A 108 1.98 11.60 -8.99
CA LYS A 108 1.88 11.14 -7.59
C LYS A 108 2.81 9.96 -7.30
N LEU A 109 2.94 9.01 -8.22
CA LEU A 109 3.87 7.89 -8.08
C LEU A 109 5.32 8.35 -7.96
N ALA A 110 5.74 9.31 -8.79
CA ALA A 110 7.09 9.88 -8.71
C ALA A 110 7.33 10.60 -7.37
N GLU A 111 6.34 11.35 -6.89
CA GLU A 111 6.38 11.99 -5.56
C GLU A 111 6.51 10.96 -4.44
N LEU A 112 5.67 9.92 -4.44
CA LEU A 112 5.68 8.86 -3.43
C LEU A 112 7.00 8.09 -3.40
N ALA A 113 7.57 7.77 -4.57
CA ALA A 113 8.87 7.12 -4.66
C ALA A 113 9.99 7.99 -4.05
N SER A 114 10.00 9.29 -4.33
CA SER A 114 10.96 10.23 -3.75
C SER A 114 10.80 10.35 -2.22
N LEU A 115 9.56 10.47 -1.73
CA LEU A 115 9.27 10.52 -0.29
C LEU A 115 9.66 9.23 0.42
N HIS A 116 9.45 8.07 -0.21
CA HIS A 116 9.83 6.78 0.36
C HIS A 116 11.35 6.66 0.55
N GLU A 117 12.14 7.11 -0.44
CA GLU A 117 13.60 7.13 -0.37
C GLU A 117 14.11 8.08 0.73
N GLN A 118 13.54 9.29 0.80
CA GLN A 118 13.83 10.25 1.88
C GLN A 118 13.48 9.68 3.26
N ALA A 119 12.31 9.05 3.39
CA ALA A 119 11.91 8.46 4.65
C ALA A 119 12.79 7.24 5.02
N ARG A 120 13.39 6.53 4.03
CA ARG A 120 14.37 5.47 4.30
C ARG A 120 15.62 6.01 4.98
N THR A 121 16.07 7.17 4.52
CA THR A 121 17.33 7.78 4.95
C THR A 121 17.18 8.58 6.23
N GLN A 122 16.01 9.21 6.46
CA GLN A 122 15.75 10.06 7.62
C GLN A 122 15.21 9.30 8.84
N VAL A 123 14.48 8.19 8.63
CA VAL A 123 13.94 7.41 9.73
C VAL A 123 15.00 6.44 10.24
N SER A 124 15.82 6.90 11.19
CA SER A 124 16.76 6.05 11.92
C SER A 124 16.02 5.15 12.93
N GLU A 125 16.68 4.08 13.40
CA GLU A 125 16.16 3.21 14.46
C GLU A 125 15.90 3.94 15.79
N GLU A 126 16.35 5.19 15.94
CA GLU A 126 16.19 6.01 17.16
C GLU A 126 14.82 6.71 17.23
N ILE A 127 14.12 6.85 16.10
CA ILE A 127 12.80 7.51 16.05
C ILE A 127 11.76 6.83 16.96
N PRO A 128 11.65 5.49 17.00
CA PRO A 128 10.83 4.81 17.99
C PRO A 128 11.12 5.21 19.43
N GLN A 129 12.40 5.32 19.83
CA GLN A 129 12.77 5.72 21.19
C GLN A 129 12.36 7.17 21.48
N VAL A 130 12.61 8.11 20.57
CA VAL A 130 12.17 9.51 20.73
C VAL A 130 10.65 9.60 20.85
N LEU A 131 9.91 8.83 20.04
CA LEU A 131 8.44 8.79 20.10
C LEU A 131 7.94 8.16 21.39
N PHE A 132 8.56 7.09 21.88
CA PHE A 132 8.18 6.46 23.15
C PHE A 132 8.41 7.39 24.33
N GLU A 133 9.55 8.09 24.38
CA GLU A 133 9.81 9.10 25.41
C GLU A 133 8.77 10.22 25.40
N LYS A 134 8.45 10.77 24.21
CA LYS A 134 7.42 11.81 24.06
C LYS A 134 6.01 11.31 24.43
N LEU A 135 5.67 10.05 24.12
CA LEU A 135 4.37 9.46 24.45
C LEU A 135 4.26 9.18 25.96
N LYS A 136 5.31 8.64 26.58
CA LYS A 136 5.38 8.41 28.02
C LYS A 136 5.21 9.71 28.80
N ALA A 137 5.89 10.78 28.37
CA ALA A 137 5.78 12.10 28.98
C ALA A 137 4.39 12.74 28.86
N ARG A 138 3.58 12.40 27.84
CA ARG A 138 2.26 13.01 27.60
C ARG A 138 1.06 12.16 28.04
N ARG A 139 1.21 10.83 28.13
CA ARG A 139 0.06 9.91 28.30
C ARG A 139 0.21 8.94 29.49
N GLU A 140 1.35 8.91 30.20
CA GLU A 140 1.66 7.91 31.24
C GLU A 140 1.53 6.45 30.77
N ILE A 141 1.49 6.19 29.46
CA ILE A 141 1.44 4.85 28.87
C ILE A 141 2.84 4.49 28.40
N ASP A 142 3.38 3.38 28.91
CA ASP A 142 4.68 2.85 28.49
C ASP A 142 4.53 1.98 27.22
N PHE A 143 5.20 2.39 26.15
CA PHE A 143 5.24 1.69 24.87
C PHE A 143 6.57 0.95 24.64
N SER A 144 7.45 0.86 25.65
CA SER A 144 8.76 0.20 25.57
C SER A 144 8.70 -1.26 25.07
N GLY A 145 7.61 -1.98 25.33
CA GLY A 145 7.37 -3.35 24.84
C GLY A 145 6.81 -3.44 23.41
N TYR A 146 6.53 -2.32 22.75
CA TYR A 146 5.97 -2.30 21.41
C TYR A 146 7.05 -2.57 20.35
N LYS A 147 6.74 -3.38 19.32
CA LYS A 147 7.71 -3.73 18.27
C LYS A 147 8.17 -2.48 17.52
N SER A 148 9.42 -2.06 17.74
CA SER A 148 10.04 -0.88 17.14
C SER A 148 9.89 -0.85 15.61
N GLY A 149 10.18 -1.95 14.92
CA GLY A 149 10.01 -2.05 13.47
C GLY A 149 8.58 -1.80 12.98
N THR A 150 7.55 -2.17 13.75
CA THR A 150 6.15 -1.87 13.42
C THR A 150 5.85 -0.38 13.58
N LEU A 151 6.44 0.27 14.59
CA LEU A 151 6.29 1.70 14.81
C LEU A 151 6.99 2.51 13.72
N THR A 152 8.25 2.19 13.42
CA THR A 152 9.05 2.77 12.33
C THR A 152 8.27 2.73 11.02
N ARG A 153 7.72 1.56 10.67
CA ARG A 153 6.90 1.37 9.47
C ARG A 153 5.67 2.27 9.44
N ARG A 154 4.95 2.37 10.57
CA ARG A 154 3.75 3.23 10.69
C ARG A 154 4.09 4.71 10.57
N VAL A 155 5.21 5.15 11.15
CA VAL A 155 5.69 6.54 11.05
C VAL A 155 6.06 6.85 9.62
N ARG A 156 6.85 5.99 8.98
CA ARG A 156 7.27 6.13 7.58
C ARG A 156 6.08 6.22 6.63
N ARG A 157 5.10 5.32 6.79
CA ARG A 157 3.84 5.37 6.05
C ARG A 157 3.10 6.69 6.28
N ARG A 158 2.99 7.14 7.54
CA ARG A 158 2.31 8.40 7.88
C ARG A 158 2.98 9.56 7.15
N MET A 159 4.30 9.65 7.18
CA MET A 159 5.08 10.68 6.48
C MET A 159 4.81 10.69 4.97
N VAL A 160 4.82 9.52 4.33
CA VAL A 160 4.53 9.38 2.89
C VAL A 160 3.08 9.77 2.58
N ALA A 161 2.11 9.31 3.38
CA ALA A 161 0.69 9.58 3.16
C ALA A 161 0.32 11.05 3.38
N THR A 162 0.96 11.74 4.33
CA THR A 162 0.69 13.15 4.64
C THR A 162 1.61 14.14 3.93
N GLY A 163 2.59 13.66 3.16
CA GLY A 163 3.63 14.50 2.55
C GLY A 163 4.53 15.21 3.58
N THR A 164 4.58 14.70 4.81
CA THR A 164 5.36 15.30 5.90
C THR A 164 6.82 14.85 5.80
N ARG A 165 7.73 15.82 5.71
CA ARG A 165 9.16 15.57 5.46
C ARG A 165 10.03 15.46 6.70
N THR A 166 9.51 15.84 7.87
CA THR A 166 10.23 15.79 9.15
C THR A 166 9.26 15.43 10.27
N ILE A 167 9.74 14.79 11.34
CA ILE A 167 8.94 14.64 12.54
C ILE A 167 8.94 15.99 13.25
N PRO A 168 7.77 16.65 13.46
CA PRO A 168 7.72 17.89 14.21
C PRO A 168 8.23 17.67 15.63
N GLU A 169 9.00 18.63 16.15
CA GLU A 169 9.51 18.62 17.53
C GLU A 169 8.40 18.56 18.58
#